data_AF-A0A0B4I3P5-F1
#
_entry.id   AF-A0A0B4I3P5-F1
#
_cell.length_a   1.000
_cell.length_b   1.000
_cell.length_c   1.000
_cell.angle_alpha   90.00
_cell.angle_beta   90.00
_cell.angle_gamma   90.00
#
_symmetry.space_group_name_H-M   'P 1'
#
loop_
_entity.id
_entity.type
_entity.pdbx_description
1 polymer ?
#
loop_
_entity_poly.entity_id
_entity_poly.type
_entity_poly.pdbx_seq_one_letter_code
_entity_poly.pdbx_strand_id
1 'polypeptide(L)'
;MDPYSAEGELINIHNHFHQGQYQEVVDFDTSSFSADNALPARVLVLRARIALGQAEDVVAEVKGAEEPDLEVLCAYAEYSLGKTDAALKTVEKLASSAADNVTVQVVGGTVLQAAGKSEEAIALLSQHQGSLEAVALIVQIHLQQNRTDLAVKEVSAARRWAQDSLLVNLAESWVGLRVGGEKYQQAFYVYEELAQAPSTASIRSLVSQAVCELHLGRLEEAQTALEQALKKDPEYIEAIANMLVLTVISGGDASDYAASLKTVDPNHALLVDLEAKSDLFDQAATKYRAKVSS
;
A
#
# COMPACT_ATOMS: atom_id res chain seq x y z
N MET A 1 2.27 20.89 13.47
CA MET A 1 3.50 20.53 12.74
C MET A 1 3.52 19.03 12.61
N ASP A 2 3.96 18.50 11.47
CA ASP A 2 4.06 17.06 11.24
C ASP A 2 5.09 16.45 12.22
N PRO A 3 4.71 15.52 13.12
CA PRO A 3 5.63 14.92 14.09
C PRO A 3 6.75 14.10 13.40
N TYR A 4 6.59 13.80 12.10
CA TYR A 4 7.55 13.06 11.28
C TYR A 4 8.44 13.98 10.42
N SER A 5 8.60 15.25 10.81
CA SER A 5 9.55 16.15 10.16
C SER A 5 11.00 15.61 10.24
N ALA A 6 11.89 16.08 9.34
CA ALA A 6 13.27 15.60 9.26
C ALA A 6 14.09 15.79 10.55
N GLU A 7 13.67 16.68 11.45
CA GLU A 7 14.30 16.95 12.74
C GLU A 7 13.59 16.23 13.91
N GLY A 8 12.51 15.50 13.63
CA GLY A 8 11.69 14.82 14.64
C GLY A 8 12.27 13.46 15.07
N GLU A 9 12.05 13.10 16.34
CA GLU A 9 12.50 11.80 16.92
C GLU A 9 11.92 10.59 16.16
N LEU A 10 10.77 10.76 15.51
CA LEU A 10 10.01 9.69 14.86
C LEU A 10 10.42 9.43 13.40
N ILE A 11 11.28 10.25 12.79
CA ILE A 11 11.57 10.17 11.34
C ILE A 11 12.07 8.78 10.92
N ASN A 12 12.96 8.16 11.70
CA ASN A 12 13.58 6.88 11.34
C ASN A 12 12.59 5.72 11.42
N ILE A 13 11.85 5.61 12.54
CA ILE A 13 10.81 4.57 12.70
C ILE A 13 9.69 4.74 11.67
N HIS A 14 9.32 5.98 11.34
CA HIS A 14 8.35 6.28 10.30
C HIS A 14 8.86 5.89 8.90
N ASN A 15 10.12 6.17 8.58
CA ASN A 15 10.73 5.76 7.32
C ASN A 15 10.77 4.23 7.18
N HIS A 16 11.20 3.50 8.23
CA HIS A 16 11.16 2.03 8.22
C HIS A 16 9.76 1.50 7.92
N PHE A 17 8.73 2.08 8.54
CA PHE A 17 7.34 1.69 8.29
C PHE A 17 6.94 1.86 6.82
N HIS A 18 7.21 3.02 6.22
CA HIS A 18 6.82 3.30 4.84
C HIS A 18 7.70 2.60 3.79
N GLN A 19 8.92 2.22 4.16
CA GLN A 19 9.80 1.37 3.36
C GLN A 19 9.41 -0.12 3.42
N GLY A 20 8.46 -0.49 4.29
CA GLY A 20 8.01 -1.87 4.48
C GLY A 20 8.97 -2.72 5.33
N GLN A 21 9.84 -2.07 6.11
CA GLN A 21 10.76 -2.68 7.07
C GLN A 21 10.04 -2.86 8.42
N TYR A 22 8.98 -3.67 8.43
CA TYR A 22 8.07 -3.75 9.58
C TYR A 22 8.73 -4.38 10.81
N GLN A 23 9.66 -5.32 10.62
CA GLN A 23 10.37 -5.93 11.74
C GLN A 23 11.28 -4.90 12.43
N GLU A 24 11.93 -4.05 11.65
CA GLU A 24 12.78 -2.96 12.13
C GLU A 24 11.98 -1.89 12.89
N VAL A 25 10.70 -1.68 12.53
CA VAL A 25 9.78 -0.84 13.32
C VAL A 25 9.47 -1.46 14.67
N VAL A 26 9.22 -2.78 14.71
CA VAL A 26 8.91 -3.51 15.96
C VAL A 26 10.13 -3.54 16.89
N ASP A 27 11.32 -3.71 16.34
CA ASP A 27 12.57 -3.79 17.09
C ASP A 27 13.17 -2.42 17.42
N PHE A 28 12.52 -1.32 17.00
CA PHE A 28 13.04 0.03 17.17
C PHE A 28 13.08 0.44 18.65
N ASP A 29 14.22 0.92 19.13
CA ASP A 29 14.35 1.44 20.49
C ASP A 29 13.71 2.83 20.61
N THR A 30 12.55 2.87 21.28
CA THR A 30 11.78 4.08 21.53
C THR A 30 12.01 4.66 22.93
N SER A 31 12.89 4.06 23.74
CA SER A 31 13.09 4.45 25.15
C SER A 31 13.63 5.87 25.35
N SER A 32 14.29 6.40 24.32
CA SER A 32 14.84 7.76 24.31
C SER A 32 13.85 8.83 23.83
N PHE A 33 12.68 8.44 23.34
CA PHE A 33 11.69 9.39 22.82
C PHE A 33 11.03 10.18 23.95
N SER A 34 10.67 11.41 23.63
CA SER A 34 9.85 12.25 24.50
C SER A 34 8.47 11.63 24.78
N ALA A 35 7.86 12.03 25.90
CA ALA A 35 6.54 11.53 26.30
C ALA A 35 5.47 11.81 25.23
N ASP A 36 5.56 12.94 24.52
CA ASP A 36 4.64 13.33 23.45
C ASP A 36 4.75 12.39 22.23
N ASN A 37 5.92 11.78 22.01
CA ASN A 37 6.18 10.85 20.91
C ASN A 37 5.95 9.38 21.27
N ALA A 38 5.67 9.06 22.54
CA ALA A 38 5.45 7.68 22.99
C ALA A 38 4.23 7.04 22.30
N LEU A 39 3.09 7.76 22.23
CA LEU A 39 1.89 7.25 21.56
C LEU A 39 2.05 7.15 20.03
N PRO A 40 2.54 8.18 19.30
CA PRO A 40 2.81 8.07 17.87
C PRO A 40 3.78 6.92 17.51
N ALA A 41 4.82 6.69 18.31
CA ALA A 41 5.72 5.56 18.11
C ALA A 41 5.00 4.22 18.31
N ARG A 42 4.19 4.10 19.38
CA ARG A 42 3.37 2.91 19.63
C ARG A 42 2.39 2.65 18.48
N VAL A 43 1.79 3.68 17.90
CA VAL A 43 0.91 3.55 16.73
C VAL A 43 1.64 2.91 15.54
N LEU A 44 2.87 3.35 15.23
CA LEU A 44 3.68 2.76 14.17
C LEU A 44 4.02 1.28 14.46
N VAL A 45 4.41 0.97 15.69
CA VAL A 45 4.70 -0.42 16.12
C VAL A 45 3.48 -1.31 15.96
N LEU A 46 2.31 -0.89 16.43
CA LEU A 46 1.08 -1.69 16.31
C LEU A 46 0.67 -1.90 14.85
N ARG A 47 0.79 -0.87 14.00
CA ARG A 47 0.54 -1.02 12.54
C ARG A 47 1.52 -1.99 11.90
N ALA A 48 2.79 -1.95 12.27
CA ALA A 48 3.80 -2.89 11.78
C ALA A 48 3.51 -4.33 12.22
N ARG A 49 3.10 -4.54 13.48
CA ARG A 49 2.67 -5.85 13.99
C ARG A 49 1.47 -6.41 13.24
N ILE A 50 0.47 -5.58 12.92
CA ILE A 50 -0.66 -6.00 12.07
C ILE A 50 -0.16 -6.44 10.69
N ALA A 51 0.76 -5.68 10.08
CA ALA A 51 1.35 -6.03 8.78
C ALA A 51 2.18 -7.32 8.81
N LEU A 52 2.76 -7.67 9.97
CA LEU A 52 3.47 -8.93 10.22
C LEU A 52 2.54 -10.10 10.62
N GLY A 53 1.22 -9.92 10.52
CA GLY A 53 0.24 -10.98 10.82
C GLY A 53 -0.03 -11.19 12.31
N GLN A 54 0.37 -10.26 13.19
CA GLN A 54 0.15 -10.34 14.64
C GLN A 54 -1.12 -9.61 15.10
N ALA A 55 -2.16 -9.61 14.27
CA ALA A 55 -3.36 -8.82 14.51
C ALA A 55 -4.14 -9.28 15.76
N GLU A 56 -4.17 -10.59 16.07
CA GLU A 56 -4.81 -11.12 17.27
C GLU A 56 -4.19 -10.55 18.56
N ASP A 57 -2.86 -10.48 18.61
CA ASP A 57 -2.14 -9.96 19.77
C ASP A 57 -2.38 -8.45 19.93
N VAL A 58 -2.40 -7.71 18.81
CA VAL A 58 -2.73 -6.28 18.82
C VAL A 58 -4.14 -6.06 19.37
N VAL A 59 -5.14 -6.81 18.89
CA VAL A 59 -6.50 -6.74 19.45
C VAL A 59 -6.48 -7.04 20.96
N ALA A 60 -5.79 -8.09 21.40
CA ALA A 60 -5.73 -8.43 22.82
C ALA A 60 -5.10 -7.32 23.68
N GLU A 61 -4.11 -6.60 23.15
CA GLU A 61 -3.40 -5.53 23.85
C GLU A 61 -4.19 -4.21 23.94
N VAL A 62 -4.86 -3.81 22.86
CA VAL A 62 -5.52 -2.49 22.79
C VAL A 62 -7.04 -2.52 22.99
N LYS A 63 -7.64 -3.70 23.11
CA LYS A 63 -9.09 -3.81 23.30
C LYS A 63 -9.55 -3.12 24.57
N GLY A 64 -10.49 -2.19 24.42
CA GLY A 64 -11.05 -1.40 25.51
C GLY A 64 -10.23 -0.17 25.88
N ALA A 65 -9.20 0.17 25.11
CA ALA A 65 -8.56 1.49 25.20
C ALA A 65 -9.57 2.61 24.95
N GLU A 66 -9.41 3.73 25.66
CA GLU A 66 -10.28 4.91 25.53
C GLU A 66 -9.70 5.94 24.54
N GLU A 67 -8.41 5.84 24.25
CA GLU A 67 -7.71 6.68 23.28
C GLU A 67 -8.18 6.35 21.85
N PRO A 68 -8.67 7.35 21.07
CA PRO A 68 -9.13 7.12 19.69
C PRO A 68 -8.08 6.47 18.79
N ASP A 69 -6.80 6.78 18.99
CA ASP A 69 -5.65 6.21 18.28
C ASP A 69 -5.54 4.69 18.46
N LEU A 70 -5.83 4.19 19.66
CA LEU A 70 -5.78 2.77 19.99
C LEU A 70 -7.09 2.07 19.64
N GLU A 71 -8.24 2.74 19.81
CA GLU A 71 -9.55 2.21 19.40
C GLU A 71 -9.59 1.98 17.88
N VAL A 72 -9.06 2.90 17.06
CA VAL A 72 -9.01 2.73 15.60
C VAL A 72 -8.02 1.64 15.18
N LEU A 73 -6.91 1.46 15.89
CA LEU A 73 -5.98 0.35 15.63
C LEU A 73 -6.56 -1.00 15.99
N CYS A 74 -7.36 -1.09 17.06
CA CYS A 74 -8.14 -2.28 17.36
C CYS A 74 -9.07 -2.61 16.19
N ALA A 75 -9.79 -1.61 15.66
CA ALA A 75 -10.67 -1.79 14.51
C ALA A 75 -9.89 -2.24 13.25
N TYR A 76 -8.70 -1.68 12.99
CA TYR A 76 -7.86 -2.09 11.87
C TYR A 76 -7.37 -3.54 12.01
N ALA A 77 -6.94 -3.95 13.21
CA ALA A 77 -6.56 -5.33 13.48
C ALA A 77 -7.77 -6.29 13.39
N GLU A 78 -8.95 -5.88 13.84
CA GLU A 78 -10.18 -6.66 13.65
C GLU A 78 -10.54 -6.82 12.16
N TYR A 79 -10.35 -5.76 11.36
CA TYR A 79 -10.54 -5.81 9.92
C TYR A 79 -9.59 -6.81 9.25
N SER A 80 -8.30 -6.81 9.59
CA SER A 80 -7.33 -7.77 9.03
C SER A 80 -7.62 -9.22 9.42
N LEU A 81 -8.39 -9.44 10.50
CA LEU A 81 -8.89 -10.76 10.92
C LEU A 81 -10.25 -11.14 10.28
N GLY A 82 -10.72 -10.37 9.31
CA GLY A 82 -11.99 -10.61 8.61
C GLY A 82 -13.24 -10.17 9.38
N LYS A 83 -13.11 -9.43 10.49
CA LYS A 83 -14.24 -8.91 11.26
C LYS A 83 -14.72 -7.55 10.72
N THR A 84 -15.00 -7.51 9.42
CA THR A 84 -15.26 -6.27 8.66
C THR A 84 -16.37 -5.41 9.25
N ASP A 85 -17.54 -5.98 9.56
CA ASP A 85 -18.69 -5.20 10.05
C ASP A 85 -18.42 -4.52 11.41
N ALA A 86 -17.72 -5.22 12.32
CA ALA A 86 -17.36 -4.68 13.62
C ALA A 86 -16.34 -3.55 13.49
N ALA A 87 -15.32 -3.76 12.66
CA ALA A 87 -14.29 -2.76 12.38
C ALA A 87 -14.90 -1.49 11.76
N LEU A 88 -15.75 -1.63 10.75
CA LEU A 88 -16.40 -0.50 10.08
C LEU A 88 -17.28 0.31 11.02
N LYS A 89 -18.07 -0.36 11.87
CA LYS A 89 -18.90 0.33 12.87
C LYS A 89 -18.06 1.18 13.82
N THR A 90 -16.92 0.67 14.27
CA THR A 90 -15.99 1.40 15.14
C THR A 90 -15.36 2.58 14.41
N VAL A 91 -14.90 2.38 13.16
CA VAL A 91 -14.34 3.45 12.34
C VAL A 91 -15.35 4.56 12.06
N GLU A 92 -16.60 4.23 11.73
CA GLU A 92 -17.68 5.21 11.48
C GLU A 92 -18.02 6.02 12.74
N LYS A 93 -18.05 5.37 13.91
CA LYS A 93 -18.19 6.04 15.21
C LYS A 93 -17.05 7.04 15.42
N LEU A 94 -15.80 6.60 15.26
CA LEU A 94 -14.62 7.44 15.47
C LEU A 94 -14.51 8.57 14.46
N ALA A 95 -14.85 8.32 13.20
CA ALA A 95 -14.93 9.35 12.16
C ALA A 95 -15.97 10.44 12.48
N SER A 96 -16.92 10.16 13.37
CA SER A 96 -17.91 11.14 13.85
C SER A 96 -17.48 11.81 15.16
N SER A 97 -16.85 11.08 16.09
CA SER A 97 -16.53 11.57 17.44
C SER A 97 -15.11 12.13 17.61
N ALA A 98 -14.18 11.75 16.74
CA ALA A 98 -12.75 12.07 16.81
C ALA A 98 -12.16 12.30 15.39
N ALA A 99 -12.92 13.00 14.54
CA ALA A 99 -12.59 13.18 13.12
C ALA A 99 -11.32 14.00 12.87
N ASP A 100 -10.89 14.78 13.86
CA ASP A 100 -9.68 15.61 13.86
C ASP A 100 -8.42 14.85 14.32
N ASN A 101 -8.57 13.63 14.87
CA ASN A 101 -7.45 12.78 15.23
C ASN A 101 -6.79 12.20 13.96
N VAL A 102 -5.50 12.49 13.76
CA VAL A 102 -4.76 12.10 12.56
C VAL A 102 -4.64 10.57 12.39
N THR A 103 -4.50 9.82 13.48
CA THR A 103 -4.45 8.36 13.44
C THR A 103 -5.81 7.78 13.05
N VAL A 104 -6.91 8.34 13.57
CA VAL A 104 -8.27 8.01 13.12
C VAL A 104 -8.44 8.29 11.63
N GLN A 105 -7.96 9.44 11.15
CA GLN A 105 -8.04 9.79 9.73
C GLN A 105 -7.31 8.77 8.85
N VAL A 106 -6.04 8.49 9.15
CA VAL A 106 -5.18 7.62 8.34
C VAL A 106 -5.60 6.15 8.43
N VAL A 107 -5.75 5.64 9.65
CA VAL A 107 -6.08 4.22 9.88
C VAL A 107 -7.54 3.95 9.54
N GLY A 108 -8.45 4.83 9.94
CA GLY A 108 -9.86 4.74 9.56
C GLY A 108 -10.05 4.85 8.05
N GLY A 109 -9.37 5.79 7.39
CA GLY A 109 -9.35 5.91 5.94
C GLY A 109 -8.81 4.65 5.24
N THR A 110 -7.79 4.00 5.81
CA THR A 110 -7.25 2.74 5.31
C THR A 110 -8.30 1.62 5.37
N VAL A 111 -8.99 1.47 6.51
CA VAL A 111 -10.06 0.46 6.69
C VAL A 111 -11.23 0.73 5.75
N LEU A 112 -11.70 1.98 5.66
CA LEU A 112 -12.79 2.37 4.76
C LEU A 112 -12.43 2.08 3.29
N GLN A 113 -11.21 2.44 2.86
CA GLN A 113 -10.77 2.15 1.50
C GLN A 113 -10.69 0.65 1.23
N ALA A 114 -10.12 -0.13 2.15
CA ALA A 114 -10.01 -1.58 2.01
C ALA A 114 -11.40 -2.25 1.92
N ALA A 115 -12.40 -1.70 2.61
CA ALA A 115 -13.78 -2.15 2.54
C ALA A 115 -14.57 -1.63 1.30
N GLY A 116 -13.91 -0.91 0.38
CA GLY A 116 -14.53 -0.36 -0.83
C GLY A 116 -15.31 0.95 -0.63
N LYS A 117 -15.22 1.57 0.55
CA LYS A 117 -15.89 2.83 0.89
C LYS A 117 -15.02 4.05 0.56
N SER A 118 -14.59 4.16 -0.69
CA SER A 118 -13.59 5.17 -1.11
C SER A 118 -14.03 6.62 -0.88
N GLU A 119 -15.31 6.94 -1.07
CA GLU A 119 -15.81 8.31 -0.86
C GLU A 119 -15.76 8.72 0.62
N GLU A 120 -16.15 7.80 1.51
CA GLU A 120 -16.08 7.99 2.96
C GLU A 120 -14.63 8.10 3.43
N ALA A 121 -13.73 7.27 2.87
CA ALA A 121 -12.29 7.33 3.14
C ALA A 121 -11.70 8.70 2.76
N ILE A 122 -11.96 9.18 1.54
CA ILE A 122 -11.49 10.51 1.09
C ILE A 122 -12.08 11.61 1.98
N ALA A 123 -13.36 11.54 2.33
CA ALA A 123 -14.02 12.55 3.16
C ALA A 123 -13.40 12.65 4.57
N LEU A 124 -13.00 11.52 5.15
CA LEU A 124 -12.29 11.47 6.42
C LEU A 124 -10.85 11.99 6.29
N LEU A 125 -10.10 11.47 5.31
CA LEU A 125 -8.69 11.84 5.08
C LEU A 125 -8.51 13.32 4.75
N SER A 126 -9.45 13.92 4.01
CA SER A 126 -9.41 15.34 3.62
C SER A 126 -9.49 16.32 4.80
N GLN A 127 -9.79 15.83 6.01
CA GLN A 127 -9.81 16.65 7.23
C GLN A 127 -8.41 16.82 7.85
N HIS A 128 -7.38 16.17 7.30
CA HIS A 128 -6.01 16.27 7.78
C HIS A 128 -5.49 17.72 7.81
N GLN A 129 -4.67 18.02 8.81
CA GLN A 129 -4.01 19.32 8.94
C GLN A 129 -2.52 19.20 8.61
N GLY A 130 -2.23 18.84 7.35
CA GLY A 130 -0.85 18.69 6.85
C GLY A 130 -0.21 17.33 7.12
N SER A 131 -1.01 16.28 7.38
CA SER A 131 -0.50 14.90 7.43
C SER A 131 -0.09 14.42 6.03
N LEU A 132 1.17 14.04 5.87
CA LEU A 132 1.67 13.44 4.62
C LEU A 132 1.17 12.02 4.39
N GLU A 133 0.90 11.26 5.47
CA GLU A 133 0.29 9.93 5.34
C GLU A 133 -1.12 10.01 4.76
N ALA A 134 -1.92 10.97 5.22
CA ALA A 134 -3.28 11.18 4.69
C ALA A 134 -3.24 11.57 3.21
N VAL A 135 -2.33 12.47 2.83
CA VAL A 135 -2.09 12.86 1.43
C VAL A 135 -1.68 11.65 0.58
N ALA A 136 -0.72 10.86 1.04
CA ALA A 136 -0.26 9.68 0.31
C ALA A 136 -1.39 8.68 0.08
N LEU A 137 -2.25 8.47 1.09
CA LEU A 137 -3.40 7.59 0.97
C LEU A 137 -4.47 8.16 0.02
N ILE A 138 -4.76 9.47 0.04
CA ILE A 138 -5.65 10.12 -0.94
C ILE A 138 -5.12 9.91 -2.37
N VAL A 139 -3.81 10.09 -2.59
CA VAL A 139 -3.16 9.83 -3.88
C VAL A 139 -3.40 8.39 -4.32
N GLN A 140 -3.18 7.40 -3.45
CA GLN A 140 -3.43 5.99 -3.76
C GLN A 140 -4.89 5.73 -4.14
N ILE A 141 -5.85 6.27 -3.38
CA ILE A 141 -7.28 6.09 -3.66
C ILE A 141 -7.63 6.69 -5.03
N HIS A 142 -7.16 7.90 -5.33
CA HIS A 142 -7.39 8.53 -6.64
C HIS A 142 -6.78 7.72 -7.79
N LEU A 143 -5.58 7.15 -7.61
CA LEU A 143 -4.99 6.27 -8.62
C LEU A 143 -5.81 4.99 -8.83
N GLN A 144 -6.33 4.38 -7.77
CA GLN A 144 -7.21 3.20 -7.85
C GLN A 144 -8.54 3.52 -8.54
N GLN A 145 -9.07 4.73 -8.36
CA GLN A 145 -10.25 5.24 -9.06
C GLN A 145 -9.98 5.68 -10.51
N ASN A 146 -8.75 5.50 -11.02
CA ASN A 146 -8.30 6.01 -12.32
C ASN A 146 -8.44 7.54 -12.47
N ARG A 147 -8.44 8.29 -11.36
CA ARG A 147 -8.44 9.76 -11.29
C ARG A 147 -7.01 10.29 -11.17
N THR A 148 -6.20 10.01 -12.19
CA THR A 148 -4.80 10.46 -12.26
C THR A 148 -4.68 11.98 -12.19
N ASP A 149 -5.66 12.71 -12.70
CA ASP A 149 -5.76 14.17 -12.60
C ASP A 149 -5.74 14.67 -11.15
N LEU A 150 -6.53 14.03 -10.29
CA LEU A 150 -6.62 14.38 -8.87
C LEU A 150 -5.35 13.95 -8.11
N ALA A 151 -4.83 12.76 -8.39
CA ALA A 151 -3.59 12.28 -7.80
C ALA A 151 -2.39 13.19 -8.09
N VAL A 152 -2.25 13.65 -9.34
CA VAL A 152 -1.21 14.63 -9.74
C VAL A 152 -1.36 15.95 -8.98
N LYS A 153 -2.59 16.46 -8.87
CA LYS A 153 -2.87 17.71 -8.15
C LYS A 153 -2.47 17.60 -6.68
N GLU A 154 -2.82 16.49 -6.04
CA GLU A 154 -2.60 16.26 -4.62
C GLU A 154 -1.10 16.19 -4.29
N VAL A 155 -0.35 15.35 -5.03
CA VAL A 155 1.09 15.21 -4.79
C VAL A 155 1.87 16.48 -5.15
N SER A 156 1.45 17.21 -6.18
CA SER A 156 2.05 18.50 -6.55
C SER A 156 1.83 19.58 -5.49
N ALA A 157 0.70 19.53 -4.77
CA ALA A 157 0.44 20.43 -3.66
C ALA A 157 1.33 20.10 -2.45
N ALA A 158 1.46 18.81 -2.13
CA ALA A 158 2.34 18.29 -1.06
C ALA A 158 3.81 18.67 -1.27
N ARG A 159 4.31 18.49 -2.50
CA ARG A 159 5.71 18.77 -2.86
C ARG A 159 6.14 20.21 -2.57
N ARG A 160 5.21 21.18 -2.58
CA ARG A 160 5.54 22.59 -2.34
C ARG A 160 6.04 22.86 -0.92
N TRP A 161 5.63 22.05 0.05
CA TRP A 161 5.94 22.25 1.46
C TRP A 161 6.69 21.07 2.11
N ALA A 162 6.77 19.92 1.45
CA ALA A 162 7.50 18.73 1.92
C ALA A 162 8.44 18.17 0.84
N GLN A 163 9.45 18.96 0.44
CA GLN A 163 10.31 18.65 -0.71
C GLN A 163 11.20 17.41 -0.51
N ASP A 164 11.65 17.17 0.73
CA ASP A 164 12.59 16.11 1.09
C ASP A 164 11.92 14.90 1.75
N SER A 165 10.58 14.86 1.74
CA SER A 165 9.85 13.76 2.37
C SER A 165 9.89 12.50 1.53
N LEU A 166 10.27 11.38 2.15
CA LEU A 166 10.16 10.05 1.55
C LEU A 166 8.73 9.77 1.07
N LEU A 167 7.70 10.11 1.85
CA LEU A 167 6.30 9.87 1.47
C LEU A 167 5.90 10.62 0.20
N VAL A 168 6.39 11.86 0.04
CA VAL A 168 6.15 12.62 -1.19
C VAL A 168 6.87 11.97 -2.37
N ASN A 169 8.13 11.54 -2.19
CA ASN A 169 8.87 10.84 -3.24
C ASN A 169 8.17 9.53 -3.65
N LEU A 170 7.65 8.75 -2.69
CA LEU A 170 6.87 7.54 -2.97
C LEU A 170 5.56 7.84 -3.70
N ALA A 171 4.80 8.84 -3.24
CA ALA A 171 3.56 9.25 -3.88
C ALA A 171 3.77 9.77 -5.32
N GLU A 172 4.84 10.53 -5.55
CA GLU A 172 5.23 10.98 -6.89
C GLU A 172 5.63 9.81 -7.78
N SER A 173 6.34 8.81 -7.25
CA SER A 173 6.68 7.59 -7.98
C SER A 173 5.43 6.82 -8.40
N TRP A 174 4.43 6.65 -7.53
CA TRP A 174 3.16 6.00 -7.89
C TRP A 174 2.41 6.74 -8.99
N VAL A 175 2.33 8.07 -8.89
CA VAL A 175 1.73 8.92 -9.92
C VAL A 175 2.53 8.85 -11.21
N GLY A 176 3.86 8.86 -11.12
CA GLY A 176 4.77 8.76 -12.24
C GLY A 176 4.62 7.47 -13.02
N LEU A 177 4.49 6.33 -12.33
CA LEU A 177 4.20 5.03 -12.93
C LEU A 177 2.84 5.00 -13.62
N ARG A 178 1.85 5.79 -13.16
CA ARG A 178 0.56 5.91 -13.86
C ARG A 178 0.63 6.82 -15.10
N VAL A 179 1.43 7.88 -15.05
CA VAL A 179 1.57 8.87 -16.15
C VAL A 179 2.46 8.34 -17.28
N GLY A 180 3.55 7.67 -16.94
CA GLY A 180 4.51 7.09 -17.88
C GLY A 180 5.44 8.07 -18.58
N GLY A 181 6.09 7.58 -19.64
CA GLY A 181 7.15 8.31 -20.35
C GLY A 181 8.39 8.50 -19.48
N GLU A 182 8.95 9.71 -19.46
CA GLU A 182 10.13 10.06 -18.65
C GLU A 182 9.90 9.86 -17.14
N LYS A 183 8.64 9.79 -16.71
CA LYS A 183 8.27 9.55 -15.30
C LYS A 183 8.61 8.15 -14.80
N TYR A 184 8.70 7.16 -15.69
CA TYR A 184 9.16 5.82 -15.31
C TYR A 184 10.59 5.85 -14.78
N GLN A 185 11.48 6.57 -15.46
CA GLN A 185 12.89 6.68 -15.06
C GLN A 185 13.04 7.46 -13.75
N GLN A 186 12.18 8.46 -13.50
CA GLN A 186 12.16 9.19 -12.22
C GLN A 186 11.74 8.28 -11.06
N ALA A 187 10.65 7.52 -11.24
CA ALA A 187 10.20 6.55 -10.24
C ALA A 187 11.24 5.45 -9.99
N PHE A 188 11.91 4.98 -11.05
CA PHE A 188 12.99 4.00 -10.95
C PHE A 188 14.09 4.45 -10.00
N TYR A 189 14.63 5.67 -10.14
CA TYR A 189 15.74 6.13 -9.30
C TYR A 189 15.38 6.16 -7.81
N VAL A 190 14.12 6.52 -7.48
CA VAL A 190 13.64 6.48 -6.08
C VAL A 190 13.66 5.04 -5.55
N TYR A 191 13.14 4.08 -6.30
CA TYR A 191 13.10 2.69 -5.83
C TYR A 191 14.45 1.98 -5.91
N GLU A 192 15.30 2.33 -6.87
CA GLU A 192 16.68 1.85 -6.95
C GLU A 192 17.47 2.26 -5.70
N GLU A 193 17.39 3.54 -5.31
CA GLU A 193 18.05 4.04 -4.09
C GLU A 193 17.57 3.25 -2.85
N LEU A 194 16.26 3.05 -2.72
CA LEU A 194 15.67 2.30 -1.61
C LEU A 194 16.08 0.82 -1.62
N ALA A 195 16.21 0.19 -2.78
CA ALA A 195 16.53 -1.22 -2.92
C ALA A 195 18.02 -1.54 -2.76
N GLN A 196 18.92 -0.62 -3.14
CA GLN A 196 20.36 -0.84 -3.09
C GLN A 196 20.97 -0.60 -1.69
N ALA A 197 20.42 0.32 -0.91
CA ALA A 197 20.97 0.62 0.42
C ALA A 197 20.52 -0.42 1.46
N PRO A 198 21.45 -1.16 2.13
CA PRO A 198 21.07 -2.19 3.10
C PRO A 198 20.19 -1.70 4.24
N SER A 199 20.31 -0.42 4.62
CA SER A 199 19.52 0.21 5.68
C SER A 199 18.07 0.50 5.29
N THR A 200 17.73 0.55 4.01
CA THR A 200 16.38 0.87 3.50
C THR A 200 15.77 -0.25 2.64
N ALA A 201 16.58 -1.25 2.26
CA ALA A 201 16.17 -2.33 1.39
C ALA A 201 15.13 -3.24 2.06
N SER A 202 14.03 -3.50 1.35
CA SER A 202 12.97 -4.42 1.76
C SER A 202 12.52 -5.26 0.56
N ILE A 203 11.71 -6.29 0.80
CA ILE A 203 11.10 -7.06 -0.31
C ILE A 203 10.23 -6.13 -1.17
N ARG A 204 9.53 -5.17 -0.54
CA ARG A 204 8.71 -4.18 -1.23
C ARG A 204 9.53 -3.28 -2.15
N SER A 205 10.70 -2.78 -1.73
CA SER A 205 11.51 -1.91 -2.58
C SER A 205 12.08 -2.67 -3.79
N LEU A 206 12.47 -3.94 -3.62
CA LEU A 206 12.86 -4.82 -4.74
C LEU A 206 11.74 -5.01 -5.75
N VAL A 207 10.53 -5.32 -5.29
CA VAL A 207 9.37 -5.47 -6.19
C VAL A 207 9.01 -4.16 -6.86
N SER A 208 9.08 -3.04 -6.15
CA SER A 208 8.80 -1.71 -6.72
C SER A 208 9.83 -1.32 -7.79
N GLN A 209 11.11 -1.63 -7.56
CA GLN A 209 12.17 -1.47 -8.55
C GLN A 209 11.89 -2.32 -9.79
N ALA A 210 11.51 -3.60 -9.61
CA ALA A 210 11.18 -4.48 -10.72
C ALA A 210 9.99 -3.97 -11.55
N VAL A 211 8.96 -3.44 -10.91
CA VAL A 211 7.82 -2.80 -11.60
C VAL A 211 8.28 -1.61 -12.45
N CYS A 212 9.18 -0.77 -11.94
CA CYS A 212 9.78 0.30 -12.73
C CYS A 212 10.55 -0.24 -13.95
N GLU A 213 11.35 -1.30 -13.78
CA GLU A 213 12.10 -1.92 -14.88
C GLU A 213 11.16 -2.53 -15.94
N LEU A 214 10.05 -3.16 -15.53
CA LEU A 214 9.00 -3.63 -16.43
C LEU A 214 8.43 -2.48 -17.27
N HIS A 215 8.12 -1.34 -16.65
CA HIS A 215 7.65 -0.15 -17.36
C HIS A 215 8.69 0.45 -18.32
N LEU A 216 9.98 0.27 -18.03
CA LEU A 216 11.10 0.68 -18.88
C LEU A 216 11.43 -0.33 -19.98
N GLY A 217 10.78 -1.50 -19.99
CA GLY A 217 11.04 -2.60 -20.94
C GLY A 217 12.32 -3.38 -20.65
N ARG A 218 12.89 -3.23 -19.45
CA ARG A 218 14.12 -3.89 -18.99
C ARG A 218 13.78 -5.20 -18.28
N LEU A 219 13.43 -6.20 -19.08
CA LEU A 219 12.84 -7.44 -18.58
C LEU A 219 13.81 -8.30 -17.76
N GLU A 220 15.10 -8.30 -18.13
CA GLU A 220 16.13 -9.10 -17.47
C GLU A 220 16.44 -8.57 -16.06
N GLU A 221 16.50 -7.26 -15.92
CA GLU A 221 16.67 -6.57 -14.63
C GLU A 221 15.45 -6.75 -13.73
N ALA A 222 14.24 -6.61 -14.30
CA ALA A 222 12.99 -6.89 -13.59
C ALA A 222 12.94 -8.32 -13.06
N GLN A 223 13.32 -9.30 -13.89
CA GLN A 223 13.34 -10.70 -13.50
C GLN A 223 14.31 -10.93 -12.33
N THR A 224 15.51 -10.39 -12.42
CA THR A 224 16.54 -10.52 -11.38
C THR A 224 16.04 -9.96 -10.04
N ALA A 225 15.41 -8.78 -10.03
CA ALA A 225 14.89 -8.16 -8.82
C ALA A 225 13.72 -8.96 -8.20
N LEU A 226 12.81 -9.49 -9.01
CA LEU A 226 11.72 -10.32 -8.54
C LEU A 226 12.18 -11.69 -8.02
N GLU A 227 13.18 -12.32 -8.66
CA GLU A 227 13.79 -13.55 -8.16
C GLU A 227 14.47 -13.34 -6.81
N GLN A 228 15.12 -12.19 -6.60
CA GLN A 228 15.67 -11.81 -5.29
C GLN A 228 14.57 -11.64 -4.24
N ALA A 229 13.42 -11.04 -4.59
CA ALA A 229 12.28 -10.92 -3.71
C ALA A 229 11.73 -12.30 -3.31
N LEU A 230 11.49 -13.19 -4.29
CA LEU A 230 10.98 -14.55 -4.05
C LEU A 230 11.99 -15.45 -3.30
N LYS A 231 13.28 -15.18 -3.42
CA LYS A 231 14.30 -15.87 -2.61
C LYS A 231 14.21 -15.48 -1.13
N LYS A 232 13.79 -14.26 -0.82
CA LYS A 232 13.58 -13.80 0.57
C LYS A 232 12.26 -14.32 1.12
N ASP A 233 11.21 -14.27 0.31
CA ASP A 233 9.88 -14.77 0.65
C ASP A 233 9.22 -15.42 -0.59
N PRO A 234 9.21 -16.75 -0.68
CA PRO A 234 8.62 -17.47 -1.82
C PRO A 234 7.11 -17.27 -1.99
N GLU A 235 6.40 -16.82 -0.96
CA GLU A 235 4.95 -16.61 -0.97
C GLU A 235 4.58 -15.12 -1.10
N TYR A 236 5.54 -14.24 -1.37
CA TYR A 236 5.30 -12.81 -1.51
C TYR A 236 4.40 -12.50 -2.72
N ILE A 237 3.13 -12.20 -2.43
CA ILE A 237 2.02 -12.11 -3.38
C ILE A 237 2.37 -11.21 -4.57
N GLU A 238 2.88 -10.00 -4.31
CA GLU A 238 3.16 -9.02 -5.36
C GLU A 238 4.35 -9.43 -6.24
N ALA A 239 5.33 -10.17 -5.71
CA ALA A 239 6.42 -10.68 -6.54
C ALA A 239 5.94 -11.80 -7.47
N ILE A 240 5.08 -12.70 -6.97
CA ILE A 240 4.46 -13.76 -7.79
C ILE A 240 3.60 -13.14 -8.90
N ALA A 241 2.77 -12.15 -8.56
CA ALA A 241 1.92 -11.45 -9.54
C ALA A 241 2.73 -10.74 -10.63
N ASN A 242 3.83 -10.06 -10.27
CA ASN A 242 4.69 -9.42 -11.25
C ASN A 242 5.50 -10.43 -12.08
N MET A 243 5.86 -11.59 -11.52
CA MET A 243 6.53 -12.65 -12.28
C MET A 243 5.59 -13.31 -13.30
N LEU A 244 4.31 -13.45 -12.97
CA LEU A 244 3.27 -13.84 -13.93
C LEU A 244 3.26 -12.86 -15.11
N VAL A 245 3.16 -11.55 -14.84
CA VAL A 245 3.15 -10.52 -15.89
C VAL A 245 4.42 -10.57 -16.73
N LEU A 246 5.60 -10.63 -16.10
CA LEU A 246 6.89 -10.71 -16.76
C LEU A 246 6.98 -11.93 -17.69
N THR A 247 6.55 -13.09 -17.22
CA THR A 247 6.58 -14.34 -17.98
C THR A 247 5.69 -14.23 -19.22
N VAL A 248 4.47 -13.68 -19.08
CA VAL A 248 3.55 -13.48 -20.22
C VAL A 248 4.13 -12.53 -21.26
N ILE A 249 4.64 -11.36 -20.85
CA ILE A 249 5.19 -10.38 -21.82
C ILE A 249 6.48 -10.86 -22.48
N SER A 250 7.20 -11.78 -21.84
CA SER A 250 8.38 -12.44 -22.40
C SER A 250 8.02 -13.61 -23.33
N GLY A 251 6.74 -13.94 -23.48
CA GLY A 251 6.24 -15.03 -24.32
C GLY A 251 6.39 -16.43 -23.71
N GLY A 252 6.60 -16.52 -22.39
CA GLY A 252 6.67 -17.77 -21.64
C GLY A 252 5.31 -18.28 -21.16
N ASP A 253 5.30 -19.49 -20.60
CA ASP A 253 4.13 -20.05 -19.92
C ASP A 253 4.10 -19.62 -18.45
N ALA A 254 3.10 -18.83 -18.09
CA ALA A 254 2.93 -18.28 -16.74
C ALA A 254 1.96 -19.10 -15.87
N SER A 255 1.57 -20.31 -16.30
CA SER A 255 0.57 -21.14 -15.60
C SER A 255 0.96 -21.46 -14.17
N ASP A 256 2.24 -21.72 -13.90
CA ASP A 256 2.74 -22.03 -12.55
C ASP A 256 2.66 -20.82 -11.61
N TYR A 257 2.96 -19.61 -12.12
CA TYR A 257 2.82 -18.37 -11.35
C TYR A 257 1.35 -18.01 -11.13
N ALA A 258 0.47 -18.26 -12.10
CA ALA A 258 -0.98 -18.07 -11.93
C ALA A 258 -1.55 -19.02 -10.87
N ALA A 259 -1.13 -20.29 -10.87
CA ALA A 259 -1.53 -21.27 -9.86
C ALA A 259 -1.01 -20.92 -8.46
N SER A 260 0.27 -20.50 -8.38
CA SER A 260 0.87 -20.02 -7.12
C SER A 260 0.13 -18.80 -6.58
N LEU A 261 -0.13 -17.79 -7.42
CA LEU A 261 -0.85 -16.58 -7.04
C LEU A 261 -2.25 -16.92 -6.51
N LYS A 262 -2.96 -17.81 -7.19
CA LYS A 262 -4.30 -18.26 -6.77
C LYS A 262 -4.28 -19.00 -5.42
N THR A 263 -3.17 -19.65 -5.09
CA THR A 263 -2.99 -20.36 -3.81
C THR A 263 -2.79 -19.39 -2.66
N VAL A 264 -1.97 -18.34 -2.85
CA VAL A 264 -1.64 -17.37 -1.80
C VAL A 264 -2.67 -16.24 -1.67
N ASP A 265 -3.28 -15.81 -2.79
CA ASP A 265 -4.32 -14.80 -2.83
C ASP A 265 -5.31 -15.05 -3.99
N PRO A 266 -6.36 -15.86 -3.77
CA PRO A 266 -7.34 -16.19 -4.81
C PRO A 266 -8.16 -14.98 -5.28
N ASN A 267 -8.19 -13.89 -4.50
CA ASN A 267 -8.93 -12.67 -4.83
C ASN A 267 -8.01 -11.54 -5.33
N HIS A 268 -6.75 -11.85 -5.65
CA HIS A 268 -5.80 -10.87 -6.14
C HIS A 268 -6.37 -10.14 -7.37
N ALA A 269 -6.25 -8.81 -7.40
CA ALA A 269 -6.89 -7.96 -8.42
C ALA A 269 -6.56 -8.38 -9.86
N LEU A 270 -5.33 -8.85 -10.11
CA LEU A 270 -4.93 -9.40 -11.42
C LEU A 270 -5.75 -10.62 -11.83
N LEU A 271 -5.99 -11.57 -10.92
CA LEU A 271 -6.74 -12.78 -11.22
C LEU A 271 -8.22 -12.47 -11.48
N VAL A 272 -8.80 -11.60 -10.64
CA VAL A 272 -10.19 -11.17 -10.76
C VAL A 272 -10.41 -10.42 -12.09
N ASP A 273 -9.51 -9.50 -12.47
CA ASP A 273 -9.65 -8.79 -13.75
C ASP A 273 -9.45 -9.74 -14.94
N LEU A 274 -8.48 -10.67 -14.89
CA LEU A 274 -8.26 -11.66 -15.94
C LEU A 274 -9.49 -12.56 -16.15
N GLU A 275 -10.10 -13.06 -15.08
CA GLU A 275 -11.34 -13.85 -15.14
C GLU A 275 -12.48 -13.03 -15.76
N ALA A 276 -12.67 -11.79 -15.28
CA ALA A 276 -13.68 -10.89 -15.84
C ALA A 276 -13.45 -10.58 -17.33
N LYS A 277 -12.20 -10.41 -17.79
CA LYS A 277 -11.90 -10.23 -19.23
C LYS A 277 -12.15 -11.50 -20.03
N SER A 278 -11.85 -12.67 -19.48
CA SER A 278 -12.14 -13.97 -20.11
C SER A 278 -13.65 -14.12 -20.35
N ASP A 279 -14.47 -13.84 -19.33
CA ASP A 279 -15.92 -13.88 -19.45
C ASP A 279 -16.45 -12.90 -20.49
N LEU A 280 -15.91 -11.67 -20.52
CA LEU A 280 -16.27 -10.66 -21.51
C LEU A 280 -15.90 -11.11 -22.94
N PHE A 281 -14.76 -11.77 -23.11
CA PHE A 281 -14.34 -12.32 -24.40
C PHE A 281 -15.32 -13.40 -24.87
N ASP A 282 -15.67 -14.36 -24.02
CA ASP A 282 -16.62 -15.42 -24.36
C ASP A 282 -18.00 -14.87 -24.71
N GLN A 283 -18.48 -13.89 -23.92
CA GLN A 283 -19.72 -13.18 -24.21
C GLN A 283 -19.66 -12.47 -25.57
N ALA A 284 -18.55 -11.77 -25.87
CA ALA A 284 -18.37 -11.12 -27.16
C ALA A 284 -18.35 -12.15 -28.31
N ALA A 285 -17.65 -13.27 -28.15
CA ALA A 285 -17.55 -14.33 -29.14
C ALA A 285 -18.92 -14.94 -29.49
N THR A 286 -19.87 -15.00 -28.55
CA THR A 286 -21.23 -15.48 -28.84
C THR A 286 -21.94 -14.67 -29.92
N LYS A 287 -21.64 -13.36 -30.03
CA LYS A 287 -22.22 -12.46 -31.06
C LYS A 287 -21.72 -12.78 -32.47
N TYR A 288 -20.58 -13.46 -32.58
CA TYR A 288 -19.93 -13.79 -33.84
C TYR A 288 -19.99 -15.28 -34.19
N ARG A 289 -20.71 -16.09 -33.41
CA ARG A 289 -20.95 -17.49 -33.76
C ARG A 289 -21.81 -17.56 -35.02
N ALA A 290 -21.36 -18.33 -36.01
CA ALA A 290 -22.11 -18.57 -37.23
C ALA A 290 -23.48 -19.17 -36.88
N LYS A 291 -24.56 -18.51 -37.28
CA LYS A 291 -25.90 -19.11 -37.24
C LYS A 291 -25.92 -20.21 -38.30
N VAL A 292 -25.72 -21.45 -37.88
CA VAL A 292 -25.97 -22.60 -38.75
C VAL A 292 -27.47 -22.61 -39.03
N SER A 293 -27.87 -22.19 -40.24
CA SER A 293 -29.24 -22.40 -40.71
C SER A 293 -29.43 -23.90 -40.84
N SER A 294 -30.41 -24.43 -40.11
CA SER A 294 -30.96 -25.77 -40.38
C SER A 294 -31.83 -25.73 -41.63
#